data_AF-A0AAD4SL21-F1
#
_entry.id   AF-A0AAD4SL21-F1
#
_cell.length_a   1.000
_cell.length_b   1.000
_cell.length_c   1.000
_cell.angle_alpha   90.00
_cell.angle_beta   90.00
_cell.angle_gamma   90.00
#
_symmetry.space_group_name_H-M   'P 1'
#
loop_
_entity.id
_entity.type
_entity.pdbx_description
1 polymer ?
#
loop_
_entity_poly.entity_id
_entity_poly.type
_entity_poly.pdbx_seq_one_letter_code
_entity_poly.pdbx_strand_id
1 'polypeptide(L)'
;MGLPRDPKYSHLRDLHKAIKLCEPALVYSKPIKIVLGSKQEAYVFNYQAGGCAAFLANNDANSDVTVSVRGFNYHLPPWSISILPDCKNTVFNTARARIQL
;
A
#
# COMPACT_ATOMS: atom_id res chain seq x y z
N MET A 1 -9.22 30.14 -11.38
CA MET A 1 -8.18 29.15 -11.77
C MET A 1 -7.58 28.57 -10.50
N GLY A 2 -7.33 27.26 -10.43
CA GLY A 2 -6.75 26.63 -9.21
C GLY A 2 -7.72 25.78 -8.38
N LEU A 3 -8.87 25.37 -8.94
CA LEU A 3 -9.73 24.41 -8.25
C LEU A 3 -9.12 23.00 -8.32
N PRO A 4 -9.15 22.21 -7.22
CA PRO A 4 -8.72 20.82 -7.22
C PRO A 4 -9.45 19.99 -8.28
N ARG A 5 -8.72 19.11 -8.96
CA ARG A 5 -9.28 18.18 -9.94
C ARG A 5 -9.46 16.79 -9.30
N ASP A 6 -10.64 16.54 -8.78
CA ASP A 6 -11.00 15.24 -8.21
C ASP A 6 -11.45 14.24 -9.29
N PRO A 7 -11.28 12.92 -9.06
CA PRO A 7 -10.74 12.29 -7.85
C PRO A 7 -9.20 12.28 -7.78
N LYS A 8 -8.50 12.76 -8.81
CA LYS A 8 -7.02 12.68 -8.87
C LYS A 8 -6.36 13.43 -7.71
N TYR A 9 -6.81 14.65 -7.41
CA TYR A 9 -6.24 15.45 -6.34
C TYR A 9 -6.42 14.77 -4.97
N SER A 10 -7.65 14.40 -4.60
CA SER A 10 -7.93 13.73 -3.34
C SER A 10 -7.21 12.37 -3.22
N HIS A 11 -7.18 11.56 -4.28
CA HIS A 11 -6.51 10.27 -4.29
C HIS A 11 -5.00 10.39 -4.06
N LEU A 12 -4.34 11.35 -4.72
CA LEU A 12 -2.91 11.61 -4.54
C LEU A 12 -2.61 12.23 -3.17
N ARG A 13 -3.49 13.09 -2.65
CA ARG A 13 -3.38 13.61 -1.28
C ARG A 13 -3.43 12.48 -0.27
N ASP A 14 -4.36 11.54 -0.42
CA ASP A 14 -4.53 10.45 0.54
C ASP A 14 -3.41 9.40 0.39
N LEU A 15 -2.89 9.18 -0.82
CA LEU A 15 -1.64 8.43 -1.04
C LEU A 15 -0.46 9.05 -0.27
N HIS A 16 -0.24 10.36 -0.39
CA HIS A 16 0.84 11.03 0.34
C HIS A 16 0.68 10.93 1.86
N LYS A 17 -0.55 11.02 2.38
CA LYS A 17 -0.83 10.78 3.81
C LYS A 17 -0.42 9.37 4.22
N ALA A 18 -0.75 8.35 3.42
CA ALA A 18 -0.36 6.98 3.69
C ALA A 18 1.16 6.78 3.67
N ILE A 19 1.87 7.38 2.70
CA ILE A 19 3.34 7.34 2.64
C ILE A 19 3.97 8.05 3.86
N LYS A 20 3.41 9.19 4.29
CA LYS A 20 3.89 9.93 5.45
C LYS A 20 3.76 9.10 6.74
N LEU A 21 2.70 8.30 6.88
CA LEU A 21 2.57 7.36 8.00
C LEU A 21 3.67 6.27 7.99
N CYS A 22 4.13 5.87 6.80
CA CYS A 22 5.23 4.91 6.66
C CYS A 22 6.63 5.54 6.81
N GLU A 23 6.75 6.87 6.90
CA GLU A 23 8.02 7.59 6.83
C GLU A 23 9.09 7.05 7.79
N PRO A 24 8.83 6.80 9.09
CA PRO A 24 9.85 6.27 9.99
C PRO A 24 10.44 4.95 9.48
N ALA A 25 9.61 4.04 9.00
CA ALA A 25 10.08 2.76 8.45
C ALA A 25 10.85 2.96 7.14
N LEU A 26 10.41 3.86 6.27
CA LEU A 26 11.03 4.13 4.97
C LEU A 26 12.41 4.79 5.09
N VAL A 27 12.61 5.69 6.05
CA VAL A 27 13.88 6.43 6.20
C VAL A 27 14.92 5.65 7.00
N TYR A 28 14.50 4.81 7.95
CA TYR A 28 15.42 4.10 8.85
C TYR A 28 15.69 2.64 8.43
N SER A 29 15.08 2.15 7.35
CA SER A 29 15.26 0.76 6.93
C SER A 29 15.25 0.59 5.41
N LYS A 30 15.77 -0.55 4.96
CA LYS A 30 15.70 -0.98 3.56
C LYS A 30 14.53 -1.95 3.36
N PRO A 31 13.91 -1.97 2.17
CA PRO A 31 12.84 -2.91 1.90
C PRO A 31 13.36 -4.35 1.87
N ILE A 32 12.60 -5.24 2.49
CA ILE A 32 12.71 -6.69 2.31
C ILE A 32 11.62 -7.10 1.33
N LYS A 33 12.02 -7.62 0.17
CA LYS A 33 11.09 -8.14 -0.84
C LYS A 33 10.69 -9.57 -0.47
N ILE A 34 9.40 -9.85 -0.50
CA ILE A 34 8.80 -11.16 -0.26
C ILE A 34 7.93 -11.51 -1.47
N VAL A 35 8.14 -12.69 -2.05
CA VAL A 35 7.28 -13.21 -3.12
C VAL A 35 6.04 -13.84 -2.50
N LEU A 36 4.86 -13.34 -2.85
CA LEU A 36 3.57 -13.82 -2.32
C LEU A 36 2.80 -14.70 -3.33
N GLY A 37 3.16 -14.62 -4.60
CA GLY A 37 2.54 -15.36 -5.70
C GLY A 37 3.30 -15.11 -7.01
N SER A 38 2.75 -15.59 -8.12
CA SER A 38 3.38 -15.44 -9.44
C SER A 38 3.49 -13.99 -9.89
N LYS A 39 2.55 -13.14 -9.47
CA LYS A 39 2.52 -11.70 -9.78
C LYS A 39 2.31 -10.83 -8.54
N GLN A 40 2.51 -11.38 -7.34
CA GLN A 40 2.26 -10.70 -6.08
C GLN A 40 3.54 -10.61 -5.27
N GLU A 41 3.80 -9.42 -4.75
CA GLU A 41 5.01 -9.11 -4.00
C GLU A 41 4.65 -8.28 -2.76
N ALA A 42 5.41 -8.48 -1.69
CA ALA A 42 5.40 -7.61 -0.52
C ALA A 42 6.76 -6.91 -0.39
N TYR A 43 6.74 -5.62 -0.10
CA TYR A 43 7.92 -4.86 0.33
C TYR A 43 7.71 -4.46 1.78
N VAL A 44 8.52 -5.03 2.67
CA VAL A 44 8.40 -4.85 4.12
C VAL A 44 9.60 -4.09 4.66
N PHE A 45 9.34 -3.02 5.40
CA PHE A 45 10.30 -2.15 6.05
C PHE A 45 10.17 -2.35 7.56
N ASN A 46 11.18 -2.95 8.21
CA ASN A 46 11.22 -3.07 9.67
C ASN A 46 12.31 -2.13 10.20
N TYR A 47 11.99 -1.28 11.18
CA TYR A 47 12.96 -0.36 11.77
C TYR A 47 13.18 -0.64 13.26
N GLN A 48 14.36 -0.24 13.76
CA GLN A 48 14.92 -0.69 15.05
C GLN A 48 14.04 -0.40 16.28
N ALA A 49 13.13 0.58 16.22
CA ALA A 49 12.19 0.89 17.30
C ALA A 49 10.95 -0.04 17.33
N GLY A 50 10.96 -1.16 16.58
CA GLY A 50 9.92 -2.18 16.61
C GLY A 50 8.70 -1.88 15.71
N GLY A 51 8.74 -0.80 14.93
CA GLY A 51 7.69 -0.50 13.95
C GLY A 51 7.96 -1.10 12.57
N CYS A 52 6.92 -1.12 11.73
CA CYS A 52 6.93 -1.80 10.45
C CYS A 52 6.01 -1.12 9.45
N ALA A 53 6.45 -0.94 8.19
CA ALA A 53 5.57 -0.59 7.08
C ALA A 53 5.63 -1.64 5.97
N ALA A 54 4.52 -1.92 5.31
CA ALA A 54 4.44 -2.88 4.21
C ALA A 54 3.67 -2.32 3.01
N PHE A 55 4.11 -2.74 1.83
CA PHE A 55 3.46 -2.46 0.55
C PHE A 55 3.19 -3.79 -0.14
N LEU A 56 1.92 -4.09 -0.39
CA LEU A 56 1.48 -5.34 -1.01
C LEU A 56 1.05 -5.07 -2.44
N ALA A 57 1.80 -5.56 -3.41
CA ALA A 57 1.58 -5.34 -4.82
C ALA A 57 0.89 -6.55 -5.46
N ASN A 58 -0.13 -6.28 -6.27
CA ASN A 58 -0.65 -7.19 -7.28
C ASN A 58 -0.34 -6.63 -8.67
N ASN A 59 0.64 -7.25 -9.33
CA ASN A 59 1.08 -6.89 -10.68
C ASN A 59 0.26 -7.61 -11.77
N ASP A 60 -0.77 -8.39 -11.41
CA ASP A 60 -1.74 -8.86 -12.39
C ASP A 60 -2.68 -7.73 -12.78
N ALA A 61 -2.73 -7.41 -14.07
CA ALA A 61 -3.61 -6.36 -14.60
C ALA A 61 -5.09 -6.78 -14.69
N ASN A 62 -5.39 -8.08 -14.61
CA ASN A 62 -6.70 -8.61 -14.96
C ASN A 62 -7.42 -9.32 -13.80
N SER A 63 -6.69 -9.76 -12.78
CA SER A 63 -7.26 -10.57 -11.70
C SER A 63 -7.05 -9.94 -10.34
N ASP A 64 -8.11 -9.97 -9.52
CA ASP A 64 -7.98 -9.75 -8.09
C ASP A 64 -7.42 -11.01 -7.41
N VAL A 65 -6.77 -10.80 -6.27
CA VAL A 65 -6.12 -11.89 -5.54
C VAL A 65 -6.19 -11.62 -4.05
N THR A 66 -6.30 -12.69 -3.26
CA THR A 66 -6.11 -12.63 -1.82
C THR A 66 -4.74 -13.20 -1.47
N VAL A 67 -3.91 -12.42 -0.80
CA VAL A 67 -2.59 -12.84 -0.32
C VAL A 67 -2.58 -12.94 1.20
N SER A 68 -1.82 -13.89 1.74
CA SER A 68 -1.61 -14.01 3.18
C SER A 68 -0.24 -13.48 3.57
N VAL A 69 -0.20 -12.51 4.48
CA VAL A 69 1.01 -11.86 4.97
C VAL A 69 0.93 -11.78 6.49
N ARG A 70 1.90 -12.37 7.20
CA ARG A 70 1.96 -12.39 8.68
C ARG A 70 0.67 -12.90 9.34
N GLY A 71 -0.02 -13.85 8.71
CA GLY A 71 -1.27 -14.44 9.21
C GLY A 71 -2.53 -13.62 8.93
N PHE A 72 -2.42 -12.48 8.23
CA PHE A 72 -3.55 -11.68 7.78
C PHE A 72 -3.77 -11.84 6.28
N ASN A 73 -5.04 -11.86 5.87
CA ASN A 73 -5.42 -11.96 4.46
C ASN A 73 -5.76 -10.58 3.90
N TYR A 74 -5.22 -10.26 2.73
CA TYR A 74 -5.42 -8.98 2.05
C TYR A 74 -5.94 -9.20 0.64
N HIS A 75 -7.11 -8.63 0.36
CA HIS A 75 -7.65 -8.55 -0.99
C HIS A 75 -6.97 -7.42 -1.77
N LEU A 76 -6.33 -7.77 -2.89
CA LEU A 76 -5.63 -6.86 -3.77
C LEU A 76 -6.34 -6.82 -5.13
N PRO A 77 -6.96 -5.68 -5.50
CA PRO A 77 -7.46 -5.48 -6.86
C PRO A 77 -6.36 -5.65 -7.93
N PRO A 78 -6.75 -5.83 -9.20
CA PRO A 78 -5.79 -5.83 -10.31
C PRO A 78 -4.98 -4.54 -10.33
N TRP A 79 -3.70 -4.64 -10.71
CA TRP A 79 -2.77 -3.53 -10.90
C TRP A 79 -2.76 -2.54 -9.72
N SER A 80 -2.62 -3.06 -8.50
CA SER A 80 -2.77 -2.27 -7.29
C SER A 80 -1.70 -2.53 -6.25
N ILE A 81 -1.51 -1.53 -5.37
CA ILE A 81 -0.66 -1.61 -4.20
C ILE A 81 -1.48 -1.21 -2.98
N SER A 82 -1.53 -2.06 -1.96
CA SER A 82 -2.04 -1.74 -0.62
C SER A 82 -0.91 -1.28 0.29
N ILE A 83 -1.12 -0.21 1.05
CA ILE A 83 -0.15 0.41 1.96
C ILE A 83 -0.58 0.16 3.41
N LEU A 84 0.34 -0.40 4.20
CA LEU A 84 0.14 -0.77 5.61
C LEU A 84 1.24 -0.12 6.47
N PRO A 85 0.98 1.01 7.13
CA PRO A 85 2.00 1.73 7.91
C PRO A 85 2.39 1.04 9.22
N ASP A 86 1.67 -0.02 9.60
CA ASP A 86 1.90 -0.86 10.77
C ASP A 86 2.08 -2.35 10.40
N CYS A 87 2.21 -2.64 9.10
CA CYS A 87 2.23 -4.00 8.54
C CYS A 87 1.00 -4.87 8.84
N LYS A 88 -0.12 -4.25 9.26
CA LYS A 88 -1.34 -4.96 9.65
C LYS A 88 -2.59 -4.36 9.00
N ASN A 89 -2.80 -3.06 9.11
CA ASN A 89 -4.00 -2.38 8.64
C ASN A 89 -3.74 -1.69 7.29
N THR A 90 -4.57 -1.98 6.29
CA THR A 90 -4.52 -1.25 5.02
C THR A 90 -5.17 0.12 5.18
N VAL A 91 -4.38 1.19 5.03
CA VAL A 91 -4.89 2.57 5.11
C VAL A 91 -5.17 3.17 3.73
N PHE A 92 -4.57 2.60 2.68
CA PHE A 92 -4.73 3.05 1.31
C PHE A 92 -4.50 1.91 0.32
N ASN A 93 -5.25 1.90 -0.78
CA ASN A 93 -4.97 1.05 -1.94
C ASN A 93 -5.05 1.89 -3.22
N THR A 94 -4.08 1.73 -4.12
CA THR A 94 -3.94 2.59 -5.31
C THR A 94 -5.08 2.46 -6.33
N ALA A 95 -5.79 1.33 -6.37
CA ALA A 95 -6.93 1.12 -7.28
C ALA A 95 -8.26 1.60 -6.67
N ARG A 96 -8.32 1.80 -5.35
CA ARG A 96 -9.54 2.25 -4.65
C ARG A 96 -9.58 3.76 -4.54
N ALA A 97 -9.96 4.43 -5.63
CA ALA A 97 -10.24 5.86 -5.60
C ALA A 97 -11.55 6.12 -4.83
N ARG A 98 -11.50 6.96 -3.80
CA ARG A 98 -12.73 7.45 -3.15
C ARG A 98 -13.39 8.46 -4.09
N ILE A 99 -14.55 8.11 -4.63
CA ILE A 99 -15.42 9.07 -5.31
C ILE A 99 -16.28 9.70 -4.22
N GLN A 100 -16.18 11.01 -4.05
CA GLN A 100 -17.09 11.77 -3.20
C GLN A 100 -18.31 12.10 -4.07
N LEU A 101 -19.46 11.50 -3.73
CA LEU A 101 -20.75 11.84 -4.33
C LEU A 101 -21.25 13.19 -3.78
#